data_AF-A0ABD1R4W4-F1
#
_entry.id   AF-A0ABD1R4W4-F1
#
_cell.length_a   1.000
_cell.length_b   1.000
_cell.length_c   1.000
_cell.angle_alpha   90.00
_cell.angle_beta   90.00
_cell.angle_gamma   90.00
#
_symmetry.space_group_name_H-M   'P 1'
#
loop_
_entity.id
_entity.type
_entity.pdbx_description
1 polymer ?
#
loop_
_entity_poly.entity_id
_entity_poly.type
_entity_poly.pdbx_seq_one_letter_code
_entity_poly.pdbx_strand_id
1 'polypeptide(L)'
;MRMQRVPSLVDLCVQVAIDNVRYLGDVGETDFHLLERILPHCTLDQLMHIEDCTEGTDLSPVTDILWNKFYERQFGANNTNVVVERMRKNKVTFKWKQLYEAKSKDMEEAQQKSIDRLRQLYQKEDARKQSRQVRVCTKVPPSSRKRTFYGGVNASNICNTKSGLMKKAKLEFLNSREVKNLAAMKSKVVQRNRSVAPMKKPVVSSRFAASSSSKLTK
;
A
#
# COMPACT_ATOMS: atom_id res chain seq x y z
N MET A 1 58.43 1.54 29.69
CA MET A 1 57.60 2.65 30.21
C MET A 1 57.20 3.53 29.04
N ARG A 2 55.91 3.91 28.88
CA ARG A 2 55.55 4.96 27.91
C ARG A 2 55.90 6.31 28.55
N MET A 3 56.79 7.08 27.93
CA MET A 3 57.03 8.45 28.38
C MET A 3 55.79 9.28 28.08
N GLN A 4 55.03 9.62 29.12
CA GLN A 4 53.95 10.58 29.03
C GLN A 4 54.59 11.95 28.78
N ARG A 5 54.56 12.40 27.52
CA ARG A 5 54.78 13.81 27.22
C ARG A 5 53.67 14.61 27.90
N VAL A 6 54.02 15.74 28.51
CA VAL A 6 53.01 16.66 29.04
C VAL A 6 52.09 17.06 27.88
N PRO A 7 50.77 16.84 27.98
CA PRO A 7 49.85 17.15 26.89
C PRO A 7 49.85 18.65 26.61
N SER A 8 49.70 19.03 25.35
CA SER A 8 49.50 20.44 25.00
C SER A 8 48.19 20.95 25.59
N LEU A 9 48.07 22.27 25.82
CA LEU A 9 46.79 22.89 26.16
C LEU A 9 45.71 22.53 25.13
N VAL A 10 46.08 22.46 23.84
CA VAL A 10 45.18 22.04 22.76
C VAL A 10 44.72 20.59 22.94
N ASP A 11 45.60 19.69 23.36
CA ASP A 11 45.25 18.27 23.57
C ASP A 11 44.31 18.10 24.78
N LEU A 12 44.51 18.89 25.84
CA LEU A 12 43.61 18.95 26.99
C LEU A 12 42.23 19.48 26.59
N CYS A 13 42.16 20.57 25.82
CA CYS A 13 40.90 21.11 25.32
C CYS A 13 40.16 20.12 24.40
N VAL A 14 40.88 19.43 23.50
CA VAL A 14 40.32 18.38 22.64
C VAL A 14 39.79 17.21 23.48
N GLN A 15 40.51 16.77 24.52
CA GLN A 15 40.02 15.70 25.40
C GLN A 15 38.76 16.12 26.15
N VAL A 16 38.72 17.33 26.73
CA VAL A 16 37.53 17.86 27.40
C VAL A 16 36.35 17.98 26.43
N ALA A 17 36.59 18.38 25.18
CA ALA A 17 35.55 18.41 24.14
C ALA A 17 35.04 17.00 23.80
N ILE A 18 35.93 15.99 23.69
CA ILE A 18 35.57 14.58 23.48
C ILE A 18 34.73 14.04 24.65
N ASP A 19 35.10 14.36 25.89
CA ASP A 19 34.37 13.92 27.08
C ASP A 19 32.97 14.58 27.18
N ASN A 20 32.81 15.77 26.59
CA ASN A 20 31.59 16.58 26.64
C ASN A 20 30.86 16.73 25.29
N VAL A 21 31.08 15.83 24.31
CA VAL A 21 30.46 15.87 22.96
C VAL A 21 28.93 16.05 22.99
N ARG A 22 28.26 15.57 24.05
CA ARG A 22 26.80 15.72 24.26
C ARG A 22 26.32 17.18 24.33
N TYR A 23 27.21 18.13 24.56
CA TYR A 23 26.92 19.55 24.67
C TYR A 23 27.45 20.37 23.49
N LEU A 24 28.04 19.72 22.48
CA LEU A 24 28.40 20.38 21.22
C LEU A 24 27.14 20.59 20.38
N GLY A 25 26.92 21.84 19.96
CA GLY A 25 25.84 22.25 19.07
C GLY A 25 26.40 22.73 17.74
N ASP A 26 26.28 24.03 17.47
CA ASP A 26 26.95 24.68 16.33
C ASP A 26 28.48 24.61 16.48
N VAL A 27 29.16 24.19 15.41
CA VAL A 27 30.63 24.13 15.32
C VAL A 27 31.17 24.82 14.07
N GLY A 28 30.36 25.59 13.35
CA GLY A 28 30.72 26.19 12.05
C GLY A 28 31.96 27.10 12.08
N GLU A 29 32.21 27.78 13.20
CA GLU A 29 33.40 28.62 13.40
C GLU A 29 34.67 27.85 13.80
N THR A 30 34.57 26.52 14.04
CA THR A 30 35.69 25.71 14.54
C THR A 30 36.57 25.19 13.40
N ASP A 31 37.89 25.29 13.57
CA ASP A 31 38.86 24.80 12.57
C ASP A 31 38.72 23.28 12.31
N PHE A 32 38.76 22.90 11.02
CA PHE A 32 38.56 21.53 10.55
C PHE A 32 39.57 20.55 11.18
N HIS A 33 40.79 20.99 11.49
CA HIS A 33 41.81 20.17 12.14
C HIS A 33 41.47 19.78 13.59
N LEU A 34 40.66 20.59 14.30
CA LEU A 34 40.14 20.25 15.63
C LEU A 34 38.92 19.32 15.49
N LEU A 35 38.04 19.61 14.54
CA LEU A 35 36.87 18.78 14.23
C LEU A 35 37.26 17.36 13.81
N GLU A 36 38.31 17.20 13.00
CA GLU A 36 38.84 15.88 12.60
C GLU A 36 39.34 15.05 13.81
N ARG A 37 39.72 15.71 14.92
CA ARG A 37 40.13 15.04 16.16
C ARG A 37 38.95 14.73 17.09
N ILE A 38 37.92 15.59 17.13
CA ILE A 38 36.80 15.48 18.08
C ILE A 38 35.66 14.63 17.49
N LEU A 39 35.23 14.93 16.25
CA LEU A 39 34.05 14.32 15.62
C LEU A 39 34.11 12.78 15.44
N PRO A 40 35.28 12.11 15.27
CA PRO A 40 35.32 10.65 15.22
C PRO A 40 34.86 9.94 16.50
N HIS A 41 34.79 10.67 17.63
CA HIS A 41 34.32 10.15 18.91
C HIS A 41 32.81 10.35 19.16
N CYS A 42 32.12 11.10 18.28
CA CYS A 42 30.67 11.29 18.34
C CYS A 42 29.91 9.98 18.10
N THR A 43 28.72 9.87 18.68
CA THR A 43 27.68 8.95 18.18
C THR A 43 27.01 9.52 16.93
N LEU A 44 26.25 8.67 16.23
CA LEU A 44 25.46 9.07 15.07
C LEU A 44 24.51 10.24 15.40
N ASP A 45 23.72 10.10 16.47
CA ASP A 45 22.72 11.09 16.87
C ASP A 45 23.36 12.44 17.24
N GLN A 46 24.55 12.40 17.85
CA GLN A 46 25.34 13.61 18.14
C GLN A 46 25.86 14.28 16.87
N LEU A 47 26.39 13.51 15.91
CA LEU A 47 26.84 14.07 14.64
C LEU A 47 25.69 14.69 13.85
N MET A 48 24.52 14.03 13.84
CA MET A 48 23.30 14.55 13.24
C MET A 48 22.88 15.87 13.90
N HIS A 49 22.84 15.92 15.24
CA HIS A 49 22.50 17.15 15.97
C HIS A 49 23.46 18.31 15.69
N ILE A 50 24.77 18.04 15.66
CA ILE A 50 25.80 19.05 15.37
C ILE A 50 25.61 19.62 13.96
N GLU A 51 25.39 18.77 12.95
CA GLU A 51 25.13 19.23 11.58
C GLU A 51 23.81 19.98 11.42
N ASP A 52 22.77 19.57 12.16
CA ASP A 52 21.46 20.22 12.11
C ASP A 52 21.44 21.56 12.88
N CYS A 53 22.37 21.76 13.82
CA CYS A 53 22.60 23.05 14.48
C CYS A 53 23.59 23.96 13.75
N THR A 54 24.50 23.40 12.93
CA THR A 54 25.51 24.17 12.20
C THR A 54 24.93 24.70 10.87
N GLU A 55 24.04 25.69 10.96
CA GLU A 55 23.46 26.31 9.77
C GLU A 55 24.48 27.20 9.03
N GLY A 56 24.77 26.87 7.75
CA GLY A 56 25.53 27.73 6.84
C GLY A 56 27.01 27.39 6.63
N THR A 57 27.57 26.39 7.35
CA THR A 57 28.95 25.92 7.13
C THR A 57 28.98 24.50 6.56
N ASP A 58 29.64 24.29 5.42
CA ASP A 58 29.80 22.96 4.81
C ASP A 58 30.84 22.11 5.58
N LEU A 59 30.38 21.41 6.63
CA LEU A 59 31.19 20.43 7.38
C LEU A 59 31.53 19.14 6.59
N SER A 60 31.02 19.04 5.36
CA SER A 60 31.14 17.88 4.46
C SER A 60 32.55 17.27 4.32
N PRO A 61 33.67 18.02 4.32
CA PRO A 61 35.00 17.42 4.21
C PRO A 61 35.35 16.46 5.36
N VAL A 62 34.87 16.74 6.56
CA VAL A 62 35.12 15.91 7.76
C VAL A 62 33.97 14.94 8.00
N THR A 63 32.72 15.39 7.86
CA THR A 63 31.56 14.57 8.25
C THR A 63 31.22 13.48 7.23
N ASP A 64 31.45 13.67 5.93
CA ASP A 64 31.10 12.68 4.90
C ASP A 64 31.88 11.34 5.09
N ILE A 65 33.13 11.43 5.56
CA ILE A 65 33.95 10.27 5.94
C ILE A 65 33.37 9.56 7.18
N LEU A 66 32.81 10.30 8.13
CA LEU A 66 32.18 9.75 9.33
C LEU A 66 30.83 9.11 8.99
N TRP A 67 30.00 9.76 8.19
CA TRP A 67 28.73 9.22 7.69
C TRP A 67 28.91 7.90 6.93
N ASN A 68 29.97 7.77 6.12
CA ASN A 68 30.33 6.49 5.49
C ASN A 68 30.64 5.40 6.54
N LYS A 69 31.47 5.70 7.55
CA LYS A 69 31.77 4.76 8.66
C LYS A 69 30.52 4.37 9.47
N PHE A 70 29.60 5.30 9.71
CA PHE A 70 28.33 5.00 10.37
C PHE A 70 27.41 4.13 9.50
N TYR A 71 27.30 4.45 8.21
CA TYR A 71 26.55 3.66 7.24
C TYR A 71 27.07 2.22 7.16
N GLU A 72 28.40 2.03 7.11
CA GLU A 72 29.03 0.71 7.15
C GLU A 72 28.76 -0.01 8.48
N ARG A 73 28.86 0.68 9.63
CA ARG A 73 28.59 0.07 10.94
C ARG A 73 27.14 -0.40 11.10
N GLN A 74 26.17 0.36 10.59
CA GLN A 74 24.75 0.09 10.78
C GLN A 74 24.16 -0.84 9.72
N PHE A 75 24.62 -0.74 8.48
CA PHE A 75 24.08 -1.52 7.37
C PHE A 75 25.04 -2.60 6.83
N GLY A 76 26.30 -2.63 7.29
CA GLY A 76 27.32 -3.58 6.86
C GLY A 76 28.02 -3.21 5.54
N ALA A 77 29.30 -3.57 5.43
CA ALA A 77 30.17 -3.28 4.28
C ALA A 77 29.57 -3.69 2.92
N ASN A 78 28.83 -4.80 2.86
CA ASN A 78 28.16 -5.27 1.64
C ASN A 78 27.22 -4.20 1.05
N ASN A 79 26.49 -3.49 1.92
CA ASN A 79 25.59 -2.44 1.48
C ASN A 79 26.35 -1.18 1.06
N THR A 80 27.40 -0.79 1.78
CA THR A 80 28.28 0.33 1.42
C THR A 80 28.88 0.12 0.03
N ASN A 81 29.42 -1.08 -0.23
CA ASN A 81 29.96 -1.47 -1.54
C ASN A 81 28.91 -1.38 -2.65
N VAL A 82 27.69 -1.85 -2.42
CA VAL A 82 26.59 -1.72 -3.40
C VAL A 82 26.24 -0.25 -3.70
N VAL A 83 26.31 0.65 -2.71
CA VAL A 83 26.09 2.09 -2.92
C VAL A 83 27.24 2.72 -3.72
N VAL A 84 28.49 2.46 -3.36
CA VAL A 84 29.68 2.95 -4.10
C VAL A 84 29.65 2.47 -5.56
N GLU A 85 29.31 1.20 -5.79
CA GLU A 85 29.21 0.65 -7.14
C GLU A 85 28.04 1.25 -7.96
N ARG A 86 26.92 1.62 -7.32
CA ARG A 86 25.85 2.38 -7.98
C ARG A 86 26.29 3.81 -8.34
N MET A 87 26.98 4.50 -7.44
CA MET A 87 27.54 5.83 -7.72
C MET A 87 28.49 5.80 -8.91
N ARG A 88 29.45 4.85 -8.91
CA ARG A 88 30.42 4.66 -10.00
C ARG A 88 29.76 4.40 -11.35
N LYS A 89 28.75 3.52 -11.39
CA LYS A 89 27.99 3.20 -12.62
C LYS A 89 27.22 4.39 -13.16
N ASN A 90 26.59 5.17 -12.28
CA ASN A 90 25.78 6.32 -12.67
C ASN A 90 26.61 7.61 -12.85
N LYS A 91 27.89 7.61 -12.44
CA LYS A 91 28.78 8.78 -12.40
C LYS A 91 28.23 9.94 -11.56
N VAL A 92 27.55 9.64 -10.44
CA VAL A 92 27.01 10.65 -9.52
C VAL A 92 27.57 10.42 -8.12
N THR A 93 28.03 11.50 -7.49
CA THR A 93 28.44 11.57 -6.09
C THR A 93 27.31 12.17 -5.26
N PHE A 94 26.90 11.49 -4.19
CA PHE A 94 25.93 12.00 -3.21
C PHE A 94 26.58 12.08 -1.82
N LYS A 95 26.17 13.05 -0.99
CA LYS A 95 26.60 13.13 0.42
C LYS A 95 26.14 11.87 1.17
N TRP A 96 26.99 11.25 1.98
CA TRP A 96 26.64 10.02 2.71
C TRP A 96 25.50 10.22 3.71
N LYS A 97 25.32 11.43 4.28
CA LYS A 97 24.15 11.80 5.09
C LYS A 97 22.83 11.49 4.36
N GLN A 98 22.68 11.97 3.13
CA GLN A 98 21.44 11.80 2.35
C GLN A 98 21.14 10.33 2.04
N LEU A 99 22.18 9.52 1.80
CA LEU A 99 22.06 8.08 1.58
C LEU A 99 21.67 7.33 2.85
N TYR A 100 22.19 7.78 3.99
CA TYR A 100 21.86 7.26 5.30
C TYR A 100 20.40 7.55 5.66
N GLU A 101 19.94 8.81 5.50
CA GLU A 101 18.55 9.23 5.72
C GLU A 101 17.58 8.46 4.83
N ALA A 102 17.82 8.45 3.51
CA ALA A 102 16.94 7.78 2.56
C ALA A 102 16.78 6.29 2.89
N LYS A 103 17.87 5.61 3.25
CA LYS A 103 17.83 4.19 3.63
C LYS A 103 17.20 3.94 4.99
N SER A 104 17.40 4.82 5.95
CA SER A 104 16.75 4.71 7.27
C SER A 104 15.24 4.79 7.10
N LYS A 105 14.76 5.74 6.28
CA LYS A 105 13.34 5.84 5.89
C LYS A 105 12.83 4.60 5.15
N ASP A 106 13.57 4.06 4.18
CA ASP A 106 13.19 2.81 3.49
C ASP A 106 13.01 1.63 4.49
N MET A 107 13.89 1.55 5.50
CA MET A 107 13.82 0.52 6.55
C MET A 107 12.64 0.73 7.49
N GLU A 108 12.38 1.96 7.94
CA GLU A 108 11.21 2.32 8.75
C GLU A 108 9.90 2.02 8.01
N GLU A 109 9.81 2.39 6.72
CA GLU A 109 8.65 2.07 5.90
C GLU A 109 8.45 0.55 5.76
N ALA A 110 9.52 -0.23 5.58
CA ALA A 110 9.45 -1.68 5.50
C ALA A 110 8.99 -2.31 6.84
N GLN A 111 9.50 -1.79 7.96
CA GLN A 111 9.06 -2.19 9.30
C GLN A 111 7.58 -1.85 9.52
N GLN A 112 7.16 -0.63 9.22
CA GLN A 112 5.76 -0.19 9.37
C GLN A 112 4.81 -1.03 8.52
N LYS A 113 5.16 -1.31 7.25
CA LYS A 113 4.39 -2.22 6.37
C LYS A 113 4.27 -3.63 6.97
N SER A 114 5.29 -4.12 7.68
CA SER A 114 5.25 -5.41 8.38
C SER A 114 4.37 -5.39 9.64
N ILE A 115 4.41 -4.30 10.42
CA ILE A 115 3.59 -4.09 11.62
C ILE A 115 2.12 -3.97 11.24
N ASP A 116 1.79 -3.20 10.21
CA ASP A 116 0.40 -3.04 9.75
C ASP A 116 -0.16 -4.35 9.16
N ARG A 117 0.66 -5.14 8.45
CA ARG A 117 0.29 -6.50 8.03
C ARG A 117 -0.04 -7.39 9.23
N LEU A 118 0.74 -7.31 10.31
CA LEU A 118 0.49 -8.06 11.54
C LEU A 118 -0.80 -7.60 12.23
N ARG A 119 -1.01 -6.28 12.37
CA ARG A 119 -2.24 -5.67 12.89
C ARG A 119 -3.49 -6.13 12.13
N GLN A 120 -3.44 -6.17 10.80
CA GLN A 120 -4.53 -6.66 9.96
C GLN A 120 -4.86 -8.14 10.22
N LEU A 121 -3.84 -8.98 10.44
CA LEU A 121 -4.04 -10.41 10.76
C LEU A 121 -4.75 -10.59 12.11
N TYR A 122 -4.33 -9.87 13.15
CA TYR A 122 -5.00 -9.88 14.45
C TYR A 122 -6.45 -9.40 14.36
N GLN A 123 -6.70 -8.25 13.71
CA GLN A 123 -8.04 -7.70 13.55
C GLN A 123 -8.99 -8.66 12.79
N LYS A 124 -8.46 -9.38 11.78
CA LYS A 124 -9.20 -10.41 11.05
C LYS A 124 -9.52 -11.64 11.92
N GLU A 125 -8.59 -12.05 12.78
CA GLU A 125 -8.82 -13.15 13.73
C GLU A 125 -9.83 -12.77 14.80
N ASP A 126 -9.78 -11.56 15.34
CA ASP A 126 -10.73 -11.12 16.36
C ASP A 126 -12.13 -10.92 15.77
N ALA A 127 -12.26 -10.43 14.54
CA ALA A 127 -13.52 -10.44 13.80
C ALA A 127 -14.05 -11.87 13.58
N ARG A 128 -13.17 -12.85 13.31
CA ARG A 128 -13.53 -14.28 13.20
C ARG A 128 -14.01 -14.87 14.53
N LYS A 129 -13.43 -14.47 15.66
CA LYS A 129 -13.90 -14.86 17.00
C LYS A 129 -15.24 -14.19 17.34
N GLN A 130 -15.36 -12.87 17.16
CA GLN A 130 -16.56 -12.08 17.46
C GLN A 130 -17.79 -12.46 16.62
N SER A 131 -17.60 -12.99 15.41
CA SER A 131 -18.67 -13.50 14.55
C SER A 131 -19.14 -14.92 14.93
N ARG A 132 -18.31 -15.68 15.64
CA ARG A 132 -18.66 -16.98 16.24
C ARG A 132 -19.21 -16.85 17.66
N GLN A 133 -18.98 -15.72 18.33
CA GLN A 133 -19.43 -15.46 19.68
C GLN A 133 -20.97 -15.31 19.72
N VAL A 134 -21.62 -16.05 20.62
CA VAL A 134 -23.06 -15.91 20.86
C VAL A 134 -23.33 -14.51 21.41
N ARG A 135 -24.06 -13.70 20.65
CA ARG A 135 -24.52 -12.37 21.09
C ARG A 135 -25.93 -12.49 21.66
N VAL A 136 -26.13 -11.99 22.87
CA VAL A 136 -27.47 -11.91 23.49
C VAL A 136 -28.28 -10.87 22.73
N CYS A 137 -29.32 -11.31 22.01
CA CYS A 137 -30.28 -10.40 21.38
C CYS A 137 -31.15 -9.73 22.44
N THR A 138 -30.79 -8.51 22.83
CA THR A 138 -31.61 -7.65 23.72
C THR A 138 -32.89 -7.17 23.03
N LYS A 139 -32.92 -7.16 21.70
CA LYS A 139 -34.14 -6.98 20.92
C LYS A 139 -34.94 -8.28 20.94
N VAL A 140 -36.09 -8.25 21.61
CA VAL A 140 -37.13 -9.27 21.45
C VAL A 140 -37.34 -9.48 19.94
N PRO A 141 -37.18 -10.70 19.40
CA PRO A 141 -37.41 -10.93 17.97
C PRO A 141 -38.83 -10.45 17.65
N PRO A 142 -39.03 -9.71 16.53
CA PRO A 142 -40.29 -9.03 16.28
C PRO A 142 -41.43 -10.04 16.41
N SER A 143 -42.27 -9.81 17.43
CA SER A 143 -43.38 -10.70 17.79
C SER A 143 -44.09 -11.09 16.50
N SER A 144 -44.14 -12.39 16.23
CA SER A 144 -44.69 -12.88 14.97
C SER A 144 -46.16 -12.52 14.93
N ARG A 145 -46.47 -11.36 14.32
CA ARG A 145 -47.82 -11.00 13.93
C ARG A 145 -48.25 -12.11 12.98
N LYS A 146 -49.08 -13.01 13.54
CA LYS A 146 -49.49 -14.33 13.04
C LYS A 146 -49.20 -14.48 11.56
N ARG A 147 -48.16 -15.26 11.20
CA ARG A 147 -47.92 -15.63 9.79
C ARG A 147 -49.15 -16.39 9.32
N THR A 148 -50.02 -15.71 8.57
CA THR A 148 -51.33 -16.24 8.19
C THR A 148 -51.14 -17.56 7.44
N PHE A 149 -51.83 -18.59 7.92
CA PHE A 149 -51.73 -19.97 7.40
C PHE A 149 -52.30 -20.12 5.98
N TYR A 150 -52.93 -19.08 5.42
CA TYR A 150 -53.46 -19.04 4.05
C TYR A 150 -53.22 -17.67 3.37
N GLY A 151 -52.79 -17.72 2.10
CA GLY A 151 -53.20 -16.77 1.05
C GLY A 151 -52.47 -15.43 0.86
N GLY A 152 -51.41 -15.41 0.03
CA GLY A 152 -51.00 -14.24 -0.79
C GLY A 152 -50.32 -13.05 -0.09
N VAL A 153 -49.65 -12.11 -0.77
CA VAL A 153 -49.19 -12.00 -2.18
C VAL A 153 -47.87 -11.20 -2.17
N ASN A 154 -46.85 -11.63 -2.94
CA ASN A 154 -45.83 -10.79 -3.63
C ASN A 154 -44.62 -11.61 -4.12
N ALA A 155 -44.88 -12.55 -5.03
CA ALA A 155 -43.88 -13.07 -5.96
C ALA A 155 -44.65 -13.60 -7.19
N SER A 156 -44.52 -12.91 -8.31
CA SER A 156 -45.27 -13.21 -9.53
C SER A 156 -44.87 -14.56 -10.15
N ASN A 157 -45.87 -15.38 -10.43
CA ASN A 157 -45.90 -16.35 -11.53
C ASN A 157 -44.81 -17.45 -11.58
N ILE A 158 -44.53 -18.13 -10.46
CA ILE A 158 -44.04 -19.53 -10.50
C ILE A 158 -45.22 -20.45 -10.14
N CYS A 159 -45.86 -20.95 -11.18
CA CYS A 159 -47.09 -21.71 -11.11
C CYS A 159 -46.96 -23.10 -10.47
N ASN A 160 -48.01 -23.49 -9.74
CA ASN A 160 -48.62 -24.82 -9.68
C ASN A 160 -47.71 -26.00 -10.07
N THR A 161 -46.79 -26.37 -9.17
CA THR A 161 -46.22 -27.73 -9.18
C THR A 161 -46.38 -28.40 -7.81
N LYS A 162 -46.87 -29.64 -7.84
CA LYS A 162 -47.22 -30.50 -6.69
C LYS A 162 -45.98 -30.73 -5.80
N SER A 163 -46.18 -30.70 -4.48
CA SER A 163 -45.18 -30.88 -3.40
C SER A 163 -44.15 -29.75 -3.19
N GLY A 164 -43.78 -29.52 -1.93
CA GLY A 164 -42.76 -28.54 -1.54
C GLY A 164 -41.33 -28.92 -1.94
N LEU A 165 -41.05 -30.22 -2.08
CA LEU A 165 -39.74 -30.74 -2.52
C LEU A 165 -39.40 -30.24 -3.94
N MET A 166 -40.35 -30.34 -4.87
CA MET A 166 -40.21 -29.85 -6.24
C MET A 166 -39.98 -28.33 -6.30
N LYS A 167 -40.63 -27.57 -5.40
CA LYS A 167 -40.43 -26.12 -5.29
C LYS A 167 -39.02 -25.77 -4.77
N LYS A 168 -38.53 -26.49 -3.75
CA LYS A 168 -37.16 -26.30 -3.24
C LYS A 168 -36.12 -26.66 -4.31
N ALA A 169 -36.27 -27.80 -4.98
CA ALA A 169 -35.36 -28.24 -6.04
C ALA A 169 -35.24 -27.21 -7.18
N LYS A 170 -36.37 -26.65 -7.65
CA LYS A 170 -36.36 -25.58 -8.66
C LYS A 170 -35.69 -24.30 -8.18
N LEU A 171 -35.88 -23.91 -6.92
CA LEU A 171 -35.27 -22.71 -6.35
C LEU A 171 -33.75 -22.87 -6.16
N GLU A 172 -33.30 -24.01 -5.65
CA GLU A 172 -31.87 -24.36 -5.52
C GLU A 172 -31.19 -24.41 -6.91
N PHE A 173 -31.85 -25.00 -7.91
CA PHE A 173 -31.35 -25.03 -9.29
C PHE A 173 -31.18 -23.61 -9.87
N LEU A 174 -32.17 -22.73 -9.72
CA LEU A 174 -32.08 -21.32 -10.15
C LEU A 174 -30.99 -20.54 -9.39
N ASN A 175 -30.75 -20.90 -8.12
CA ASN A 175 -29.73 -20.27 -7.28
C ASN A 175 -28.33 -20.89 -7.47
N SER A 176 -28.21 -21.96 -8.26
CA SER A 176 -26.96 -22.69 -8.49
C SER A 176 -25.90 -21.84 -9.21
N ARG A 177 -24.63 -22.24 -9.05
CA ARG A 177 -23.49 -21.54 -9.67
C ARG A 177 -23.50 -21.64 -11.20
N GLU A 178 -23.97 -22.77 -11.73
CA GLU A 178 -24.05 -23.02 -13.18
C GLU A 178 -25.07 -22.12 -13.87
N VAL A 179 -26.28 -22.00 -13.33
CA VAL A 179 -27.33 -21.11 -13.87
C VAL A 179 -26.90 -19.65 -13.79
N LYS A 180 -26.24 -19.24 -12.70
CA LYS A 180 -25.65 -17.88 -12.57
C LYS A 180 -24.54 -17.63 -13.60
N ASN A 181 -23.66 -18.61 -13.83
CA ASN A 181 -22.62 -18.51 -14.86
C ASN A 181 -23.22 -18.39 -16.26
N LEU A 182 -24.26 -19.17 -16.60
CA LEU A 182 -24.97 -19.09 -17.88
C LEU A 182 -25.66 -17.74 -18.08
N ALA A 183 -26.28 -17.18 -17.04
CA ALA A 183 -26.86 -15.83 -17.08
C ALA A 183 -25.78 -14.75 -17.33
N ALA A 184 -24.63 -14.86 -16.66
CA ALA A 184 -23.49 -13.96 -16.84
C ALA A 184 -22.80 -14.11 -18.21
N MET A 185 -22.83 -15.30 -18.82
CA MET A 185 -22.40 -15.51 -20.21
C MET A 185 -23.36 -14.81 -21.18
N LYS A 186 -24.69 -14.99 -21.00
CA LYS A 186 -25.70 -14.36 -21.86
C LYS A 186 -25.68 -12.83 -21.80
N SER A 187 -25.49 -12.22 -20.62
CA SER A 187 -25.40 -10.76 -20.52
C SER A 187 -24.17 -10.19 -21.23
N LYS A 188 -23.03 -10.89 -21.19
CA LYS A 188 -21.82 -10.54 -21.96
C LYS A 188 -22.04 -10.64 -23.47
N VAL A 189 -22.78 -11.65 -23.95
CA VAL A 189 -23.16 -11.76 -25.37
C VAL A 189 -24.06 -10.59 -25.81
N VAL A 190 -25.04 -10.20 -24.99
CA VAL A 190 -25.90 -9.04 -25.27
C VAL A 190 -25.11 -7.72 -25.31
N GLN A 191 -24.11 -7.54 -24.44
CA GLN A 191 -23.21 -6.37 -24.50
C GLN A 191 -22.31 -6.39 -25.76
N ARG A 192 -21.83 -7.56 -26.19
CA ARG A 192 -21.03 -7.72 -27.41
C ARG A 192 -21.83 -7.37 -28.68
N ASN A 193 -23.13 -7.64 -28.69
CA ASN A 193 -24.01 -7.28 -29.80
C ASN A 193 -24.45 -5.80 -29.80
N ARG A 194 -24.25 -5.06 -28.68
CA ARG A 194 -24.46 -3.59 -28.63
C ARG A 194 -23.23 -2.78 -29.02
N SER A 195 -22.05 -3.41 -29.15
CA SER A 195 -20.79 -2.73 -29.48
C SER A 195 -20.47 -2.67 -30.98
N VAL A 196 -21.35 -3.20 -31.84
CA VAL A 196 -21.27 -3.07 -33.30
C VAL A 196 -22.39 -2.14 -33.77
N ALA A 197 -22.03 -0.90 -34.13
CA ALA A 197 -22.96 0.04 -34.74
C ALA A 197 -23.34 -0.46 -36.16
N PRO A 198 -24.64 -0.54 -36.53
CA PRO A 198 -25.02 -0.90 -37.88
C PRO A 198 -24.65 0.22 -38.87
N MET A 199 -23.78 -0.07 -39.83
CA MET A 199 -23.57 0.84 -40.97
C MET A 199 -24.88 0.96 -41.76
N LYS A 200 -25.37 2.20 -41.93
CA LYS A 200 -26.56 2.47 -42.75
C LYS A 200 -26.27 2.12 -44.22
N LYS A 201 -27.04 1.19 -44.79
CA LYS A 201 -27.19 1.07 -46.25
C LYS A 201 -28.45 1.83 -46.70
N PRO A 202 -28.44 2.47 -47.87
CA PRO A 202 -29.53 3.34 -48.30
C PRO A 202 -30.78 2.56 -48.74
N VAL A 203 -31.91 3.26 -48.68
CA VAL A 203 -33.24 2.78 -49.07
C VAL A 203 -33.37 2.77 -50.60
N VAL A 204 -33.89 1.67 -51.15
CA VAL A 204 -34.65 1.69 -52.40
C VAL A 204 -35.97 0.95 -52.15
N SER A 205 -37.07 1.59 -52.50
CA SER A 205 -38.42 1.06 -52.37
C SER A 205 -39.07 1.04 -53.74
N SER A 206 -39.50 -0.14 -54.20
CA SER A 206 -40.48 -0.27 -55.29
C SER A 206 -41.62 -1.17 -54.81
N ARG A 207 -42.83 -0.61 -54.77
CA ARG A 207 -44.08 -1.29 -54.44
C ARG A 207 -44.85 -1.63 -55.73
N PHE A 208 -45.93 -2.40 -55.54
CA PHE A 208 -47.11 -2.52 -56.41
C PHE A 208 -46.98 -3.43 -57.63
N ALA A 209 -48.04 -4.04 -58.17
CA ALA A 209 -49.36 -4.45 -57.60
C ALA A 209 -50.14 -5.22 -58.69
N ALA A 210 -51.08 -6.09 -58.30
CA ALA A 210 -52.35 -6.41 -58.97
C ALA A 210 -53.06 -7.51 -58.14
N SER A 211 -54.12 -7.28 -57.38
CA SER A 211 -55.51 -6.97 -57.78
C SER A 211 -56.19 -8.12 -58.55
N SER A 212 -57.02 -8.90 -57.85
CA SER A 212 -57.91 -9.92 -58.45
C SER A 212 -59.35 -9.40 -58.44
N SER A 213 -60.08 -9.53 -59.55
CA SER A 213 -61.40 -8.90 -59.74
C SER A 213 -62.58 -9.83 -59.43
N SER A 214 -63.75 -9.24 -59.20
CA SER A 214 -65.06 -9.87 -59.37
C SER A 214 -65.39 -10.08 -60.86
N LYS A 215 -66.42 -10.89 -61.17
CA LYS A 215 -66.87 -11.22 -62.53
C LYS A 215 -68.36 -10.95 -62.75
N LEU A 216 -68.69 -10.00 -63.64
CA LEU A 216 -69.77 -10.03 -64.66
C LEU A 216 -69.64 -8.73 -65.51
N THR A 217 -69.72 -8.64 -66.85
CA THR A 217 -70.06 -9.54 -67.98
C THR A 217 -71.52 -9.67 -68.43
N LYS A 218 -72.17 -8.55 -68.74
CA LYS A 218 -72.95 -8.40 -69.99
C LYS A 218 -72.95 -6.95 -70.47
#